data_AF-A0A538MYQ8-F1
#
_entry.id   AF-A0A538MYQ8-F1
#
_cell.length_a   1.000
_cell.length_b   1.000
_cell.length_c   1.000
_cell.angle_alpha   90.00
_cell.angle_beta   90.00
_cell.angle_gamma   90.00
#
_symmetry.space_group_name_H-M   'P 1'
#
loop_
_entity.id
_entity.type
_entity.pdbx_description
1 polymer ?
#
loop_
_entity_poly.entity_id
_entity_poly.type
_entity_poly.pdbx_seq_one_letter_code
_entity_poly.pdbx_strand_id
1 'polypeptide(L)'
;MVALQIRDVPEDIRDALAAQAKARGQSLQSYLLELVETQARRLRNTAVLDRFAGRSDGSRSLPGETSAELAEQRAQPGVFGDAA
;
A
#
# COMPACT_ATOMS: atom_id res chain seq x y z
N MET A 1 6.79 23.44 0.23
CA MET A 1 7.29 22.50 -0.79
C MET A 1 8.64 22.00 -0.32
N VAL A 2 8.80 20.68 -0.15
CA VAL A 2 10.07 20.07 0.29
C VAL A 2 10.59 19.23 -0.88
N ALA A 3 11.83 19.46 -1.28
CA ALA A 3 12.49 18.71 -2.35
C ALA A 3 13.45 17.68 -1.73
N LEU A 4 13.32 16.42 -2.14
CA LEU A 4 14.22 15.32 -1.78
C LEU A 4 15.07 14.97 -2.99
N GLN A 5 16.39 15.10 -2.87
CA GLN A 5 17.33 14.67 -3.91
C GLN A 5 17.97 13.35 -3.49
N ILE A 6 17.81 12.32 -4.33
CA ILE A 6 18.48 11.03 -4.17
C ILE A 6 19.77 11.08 -5.00
N ARG A 7 20.91 10.82 -4.36
CA ARG A 7 22.24 10.81 -5.00
C ARG A 7 22.72 9.38 -5.20
N ASP A 8 23.70 9.23 -6.09
CA ASP A 8 24.40 7.96 -6.34
C ASP A 8 23.48 6.82 -6.81
N VAL A 9 22.46 7.17 -7.61
CA VAL A 9 21.58 6.18 -8.25
C VAL A 9 22.31 5.60 -9.46
N PRO A 10 22.54 4.28 -9.51
CA PRO A 10 23.10 3.62 -10.69
C PRO A 10 22.25 3.89 -11.94
N GLU A 11 22.90 4.06 -13.08
CA GLU A 11 22.26 4.45 -14.34
C GLU A 11 21.19 3.43 -14.78
N ASP A 12 21.48 2.14 -14.61
CA ASP A 12 20.59 1.02 -14.87
C ASP A 12 19.32 1.07 -14.01
N ILE A 13 19.45 1.40 -12.73
CA ILE A 13 18.32 1.56 -11.81
C ILE A 13 17.47 2.76 -12.22
N ARG A 14 18.10 3.90 -12.53
CA ARG A 14 17.38 5.10 -12.98
C ARG A 14 16.59 4.82 -14.26
N ASP A 15 17.19 4.12 -15.21
CA ASP A 15 16.56 3.82 -16.50
C ASP A 15 15.41 2.81 -16.35
N ALA A 16 15.56 1.81 -15.48
CA ALA A 16 14.48 0.89 -15.14
C ALA A 16 13.28 1.64 -14.51
N LEU A 17 13.54 2.54 -13.56
CA LEU A 17 12.50 3.36 -12.93
C LEU A 17 11.84 4.32 -13.93
N ALA A 18 12.61 4.90 -14.84
CA ALA A 18 12.10 5.77 -15.90
C ALA A 18 11.22 5.00 -16.90
N ALA A 19 11.62 3.78 -17.28
CA ALA A 19 10.81 2.91 -18.14
C ALA A 19 9.48 2.55 -17.47
N GLN A 20 9.51 2.24 -16.17
CA GLN A 20 8.32 1.91 -15.39
C GLN A 20 7.38 3.12 -15.23
N ALA A 21 7.92 4.31 -15.00
CA ALA A 21 7.14 5.55 -14.96
C ALA A 21 6.48 5.84 -16.32
N LYS A 22 7.22 5.69 -17.42
CA LYS A 22 6.69 5.84 -18.79
C LYS A 22 5.56 4.85 -19.09
N ALA A 23 5.72 3.58 -18.70
CA ALA A 23 4.70 2.56 -18.88
C ALA A 23 3.39 2.91 -18.15
N ARG A 24 3.46 3.69 -17.07
CA ARG A 24 2.30 4.19 -16.31
C ARG A 24 1.80 5.56 -16.78
N GLY A 25 2.42 6.16 -17.80
CA GLY A 25 2.07 7.50 -18.27
C GLY A 25 2.40 8.61 -17.26
N GLN A 26 3.30 8.36 -16.32
CA GLN A 26 3.66 9.28 -15.24
C GLN A 26 5.07 9.86 -15.43
N SER A 27 5.32 11.04 -14.88
CA SER A 27 6.67 11.55 -14.75
C SER A 27 7.47 10.71 -13.75
N LEU A 28 8.79 10.59 -13.94
CA LEU A 28 9.64 9.85 -13.00
C LEU A 28 9.55 10.41 -11.57
N GLN A 29 9.44 11.72 -11.42
CA GLN A 29 9.29 12.35 -10.10
C GLN A 29 7.96 11.95 -9.43
N SER A 30 6.86 11.97 -10.18
CA SER A 30 5.55 11.55 -9.67
C SER A 30 5.55 10.08 -9.27
N TYR A 31 6.16 9.23 -10.10
CA TYR A 31 6.31 7.81 -9.82
C TYR A 31 7.14 7.55 -8.56
N LEU A 32 8.27 8.24 -8.39
CA LEU A 32 9.10 8.13 -7.20
C LEU A 32 8.39 8.63 -5.94
N LEU A 33 7.62 9.72 -6.05
CA LEU A 33 6.82 10.22 -4.94
C LEU A 33 5.79 9.17 -4.50
N GLU A 34 5.04 8.59 -5.44
CA GLU A 34 4.07 7.53 -5.15
C GLU A 34 4.72 6.33 -4.46
N LEU A 35 5.91 5.93 -4.92
CA LEU A 35 6.69 4.83 -4.35
C LEU A 35 7.11 5.13 -2.90
N VAL A 36 7.65 6.32 -2.65
CA VAL A 36 8.09 6.77 -1.32
C VAL A 36 6.90 6.86 -0.36
N GLU A 37 5.78 7.45 -0.80
CA GLU A 37 4.59 7.53 0.03
C GLU A 37 4.01 6.16 0.37
N THR A 38 3.97 5.25 -0.61
CA THR A 38 3.49 3.88 -0.41
C THR A 38 4.38 3.15 0.58
N GLN A 39 5.69 3.30 0.47
CA GLN A 39 6.63 2.71 1.41
C GLN A 39 6.48 3.30 2.82
N ALA A 40 6.34 4.62 2.95
CA ALA A 40 6.11 5.29 4.22
C ALA A 40 4.80 4.83 4.89
N ARG A 41 3.72 4.69 4.10
CA ARG A 41 2.45 4.13 4.57
C ARG A 41 2.62 2.71 5.09
N ARG A 42 3.34 1.84 4.38
CA ARG A 42 3.63 0.46 4.80
C ARG A 42 4.45 0.41 6.09
N LEU A 43 5.52 1.21 6.19
CA LEU A 43 6.33 1.27 7.40
C LEU A 43 5.52 1.76 8.60
N ARG A 44 4.68 2.78 8.42
CA ARG A 44 3.76 3.26 9.46
C ARG A 44 2.76 2.19 9.88
N ASN A 45 2.15 1.49 8.93
CA ASN A 45 1.21 0.41 9.23
C ASN A 45 1.90 -0.74 9.97
N THR A 46 3.11 -1.10 9.57
CA THR A 46 3.90 -2.15 10.25
C THR A 46 4.21 -1.74 11.68
N ALA A 47 4.67 -0.51 11.91
CA ALA A 47 4.93 0.01 13.25
C ALA A 47 3.66 0.04 14.14
N VAL A 48 2.50 0.31 13.54
CA VAL A 48 1.21 0.21 14.24
C VAL A 48 0.92 -1.26 14.58
N LEU A 49 1.05 -2.18 13.65
CA LEU A 49 0.82 -3.61 13.88
C LEU A 49 1.78 -4.18 14.93
N ASP A 50 3.07 -3.81 14.90
CA ASP A 50 4.08 -4.20 15.89
C ASP A 50 3.69 -3.74 17.30
N ARG A 51 3.11 -2.53 17.44
CA ARG A 51 2.59 -2.03 18.73
C ARG A 51 1.48 -2.93 19.29
N PHE A 52 0.73 -3.60 18.42
CA PHE A 52 -0.36 -4.50 18.82
C PHE A 52 0.05 -5.98 18.86
N ALA A 53 1.22 -6.34 18.34
CA ALA A 53 1.68 -7.74 18.26
C ALA A 53 1.84 -8.42 19.63
N GLY A 54 2.01 -7.66 20.72
CA GLY A 54 2.10 -8.18 22.09
C GLY A 54 0.80 -8.16 22.89
N ARG A 55 -0.33 -7.77 22.29
CA ARG A 55 -1.60 -7.59 23.00
C ARG A 55 -2.44 -8.88 22.94
N SER A 56 -2.86 -9.38 24.10
CA SER A 56 -3.70 -10.58 24.22
C SER A 56 -5.20 -10.28 24.26
N ASP A 57 -5.58 -9.01 24.15
CA ASP A 57 -6.95 -8.48 24.13
C ASP A 57 -7.54 -8.40 22.71
N GLY A 58 -6.79 -8.80 21.69
CA GLY A 58 -7.25 -8.86 20.30
C GLY A 58 -8.18 -10.04 20.01
N SER A 59 -8.97 -9.93 18.93
CA SER A 59 -9.77 -11.04 18.40
C SER A 59 -8.84 -12.20 18.00
N ARG A 60 -9.09 -13.39 18.55
CA ARG A 60 -8.41 -14.62 18.15
C ARG A 60 -9.08 -15.17 16.89
N SER A 61 -8.65 -14.70 15.74
CA SER A 61 -8.95 -15.34 14.46
C SER A 61 -7.75 -16.19 14.04
N LEU A 62 -8.00 -17.38 13.50
CA LEU A 62 -6.95 -18.20 12.92
C LEU A 62 -6.38 -17.50 11.67
N PRO A 63 -5.09 -17.67 11.35
CA PRO A 63 -4.51 -17.15 10.12
C PRO A 63 -5.36 -17.57 8.90
N GLY A 64 -5.89 -16.60 8.16
CA GLY A 64 -6.71 -16.83 6.97
C GLY A 64 -8.22 -16.70 7.18
N GLU A 65 -8.74 -16.79 8.41
CA GLU A 65 -10.18 -16.59 8.68
C GLU A 65 -10.60 -15.16 8.33
N THR A 66 -9.86 -14.16 8.81
CA THR A 66 -10.13 -12.74 8.49
C THR A 66 -10.00 -12.45 7.00
N SER A 67 -9.08 -13.15 6.30
CA SER A 67 -8.88 -12.98 4.86
C SER A 67 -10.05 -13.56 4.06
N ALA A 68 -10.58 -14.71 4.48
CA ALA A 68 -11.76 -15.35 3.89
C ALA A 68 -13.03 -14.53 4.15
N GLU A 69 -13.25 -14.06 5.38
CA GLU A 69 -14.37 -13.19 5.74
C GLU A 69 -14.39 -11.89 4.91
N LEU A 70 -13.23 -11.24 4.72
CA LEU A 70 -13.11 -10.04 3.90
C LEU A 70 -13.38 -10.30 2.40
N ALA A 71 -12.98 -11.48 1.91
CA ALA A 71 -13.25 -11.87 0.53
C ALA A 71 -14.75 -12.14 0.33
N GLU A 72 -15.39 -12.79 1.30
CA GLU A 72 -16.83 -13.07 1.32
C GLU A 72 -17.66 -11.78 1.43
N GLN A 73 -17.24 -10.83 2.27
CA GLN A 73 -17.87 -9.50 2.36
C GLN A 73 -17.76 -8.70 1.06
N ARG A 74 -16.64 -8.78 0.34
CA ARG A 74 -16.51 -8.13 -0.98
C ARG A 74 -17.27 -8.86 -2.08
N ALA A 75 -17.49 -10.16 -1.92
CA ALA A 75 -18.28 -10.98 -2.85
C ALA A 75 -19.79 -10.78 -2.67
N GLN A 76 -20.23 -10.25 -1.52
CA GLN A 76 -21.63 -9.83 -1.35
C GLN A 76 -21.88 -8.56 -2.19
N PRO A 77 -22.80 -8.60 -3.17
CA PRO A 77 -23.29 -7.40 -3.83
C PRO A 77 -23.95 -6.53 -2.77
N GLY A 78 -23.52 -5.27 -2.65
CA GLY A 78 -24.12 -4.34 -1.70
C GLY A 78 -25.62 -4.27 -1.93
N VAL A 79 -26.41 -4.74 -0.95
CA VAL A 79 -27.85 -4.49 -0.87
C VAL A 79 -28.02 -3.04 -0.41
N PHE A 80 -27.61 -2.09 -1.26
CA PHE A 80 -28.20 -0.75 -1.25
C PHE A 80 -29.42 -0.82 -2.16
N GLY A 81 -30.45 -1.48 -1.62
CA GLY A 81 -31.77 -1.56 -2.23
C GLY A 81 -32.39 -0.17 -2.30
N ASP A 82 -32.59 0.27 -3.53
CA ASP A 82 -33.82 0.84 -4.05
C ASP A 82 -34.97 0.92 -3.01
N ALA A 83 -35.32 2.14 -2.64
CA ALA A 83 -36.55 2.45 -1.92
C ALA A 83 -37.14 3.73 -2.51
N ALA A 84 -38.07 3.50 -3.45
CA ALA A 84 -39.26 4.29 -3.82
C ALA A 84 -39.11 5.79 -4.11
#